data_AF-A0A7W1I516-F1
#
_entry.id   AF-A0A7W1I516-F1
#
_cell.length_a   1.000
_cell.length_b   1.000
_cell.length_c   1.000
_cell.angle_alpha   90.00
_cell.angle_beta   90.00
_cell.angle_gamma   90.00
#
_symmetry.space_group_name_H-M   'P 1'
#
loop_
_entity.id
_entity.type
_entity.pdbx_description
1 polymer ?
#
loop_
_entity_poly.entity_id
_entity_poly.type
_entity_poly.pdbx_seq_one_letter_code
_entity_poly.pdbx_strand_id
1 'polypeptide(L)' 'MIVYPAIDIRAGQCVRLVEGDFARETVYDVDPTRAARAWLDAGAEWL' A
#
# COMPACT_ATOMS: atom_id res chain seq x y z
N MET A 1 -13.22 -1.89 -17.36
CA MET A 1 -13.07 -1.09 -16.13
C MET A 1 -11.68 -1.39 -15.59
N ILE A 2 -10.87 -0.37 -15.31
CA ILE A 2 -9.51 -0.54 -14.78
C ILE A 2 -9.54 -0.25 -13.27
N VAL A 3 -8.91 -1.10 -12.47
CA VAL A 3 -8.74 -0.91 -11.02
C VAL A 3 -7.31 -0.42 -10.78
N TYR A 4 -7.17 0.62 -9.96
CA TYR A 4 -5.87 1.17 -9.55
C TYR A 4 -5.69 0.94 -8.04
N PRO A 5 -5.07 -0.18 -7.63
CA PRO A 5 -4.62 -0.35 -6.26
C PRO A 5 -3.66 0.77 -5.87
N ALA A 6 -3.61 1.08 -4.57
CA ALA A 6 -2.69 2.07 -4.03
C ALA A 6 -2.06 1.54 -2.75
N ILE A 7 -0.79 1.87 -2.56
CA ILE A 7 -0.05 1.64 -1.32
C ILE A 7 0.50 2.97 -0.82
N ASP A 8 0.39 3.22 0.48
CA ASP A 8 0.99 4.41 1.11
C ASP A 8 2.32 4.00 1.74
N ILE A 9 3.38 4.77 1.50
CA ILE A 9 4.73 4.47 2.02
C ILE A 9 5.14 5.51 3.05
N ARG A 10 5.48 5.05 4.25
CA ARG A 10 6.05 5.90 5.31
C ARG A 10 7.09 5.12 6.11
N ALA A 11 8.20 5.78 6.45
CA ALA A 11 9.31 5.18 7.19
C ALA A 11 9.81 3.84 6.61
N GLY A 12 9.72 3.69 5.28
CA GLY A 12 10.10 2.45 4.59
C GLY A 12 9.10 1.30 4.69
N GLN A 13 7.88 1.53 5.20
CA GLN A 13 6.82 0.54 5.40
C GLN A 13 5.57 0.90 4.59
N CYS A 14 4.76 -0.11 4.25
CA CYS A 14 3.44 0.06 3.66
C CYS A 14 2.41 0.28 4.77
N VAL A 15 1.78 1.45 4.79
CA VAL A 15 0.88 1.87 5.87
C VAL A 15 -0.50 2.28 5.33
N ARG A 16 -1.43 2.57 6.24
CA ARG A 16 -2.62 3.37 5.98
C ARG A 16 -2.81 4.33 7.13
N LEU A 17 -3.12 5.58 6.80
CA LEU A 17 -3.62 6.56 7.76
C LEU A 17 -5.13 6.64 7.65
N VAL A 18 -5.84 6.62 8.78
CA VAL A 18 -7.28 6.87 8.73
C VAL A 18 -7.51 8.36 8.59
N GLU A 19 -8.17 8.77 7.49
CA GLU A 19 -8.43 10.18 7.15
C GLU A 19 -7.18 11.06 7.08
N GLY A 20 -6.00 10.46 6.83
CA GLY A 20 -4.72 11.17 6.80
C GLY A 20 -4.12 11.48 8.17
N ASP A 21 -4.71 10.99 9.27
CA ASP A 21 -4.20 11.20 10.62
C ASP A 21 -3.01 10.27 10.91
N PHE A 22 -1.82 10.87 11.09
CA PHE A 22 -0.58 10.16 11.42
C PHE A 22 -0.61 9.45 12.77
N ALA A 23 -1.47 9.87 13.70
CA ALA A 23 -1.65 9.18 14.98
C ALA A 23 -2.50 7.90 14.84
N ARG A 24 -3.25 7.78 13.73
CA ARG A 24 -4.12 6.65 13.40
C ARG A 24 -3.56 5.86 12.23
N GLU A 25 -2.32 5.41 12.41
CA GLU A 25 -1.60 4.60 11.44
C GLU A 25 -1.82 3.10 11.67
N THR A 26 -1.87 2.35 10.58
CA THR A 26 -1.77 0.88 10.59
C THR A 26 -0.71 0.45 9.61
N VAL A 27 0.25 -0.36 10.07
CA VAL A 27 1.27 -1.00 9.22
C VAL A 27 0.68 -2.28 8.64
N TYR A 28 0.60 -2.36 7.31
CA TYR A 28 0.11 -3.55 6.59
C TYR A 28 1.25 -4.46 6.17
N ASP A 29 2.37 -3.86 5.75
CA ASP A 29 3.57 -4.58 5.37
C ASP A 29 4.81 -3.75 5.74
N VAL A 30 5.87 -4.42 6.18
CA VAL A 30 7.16 -3.78 6.49
C VAL A 30 8.02 -3.55 5.23
N ASP A 31 7.67 -4.18 4.10
CA ASP A 31 8.35 -4.05 2.82
C ASP A 31 7.35 -3.58 1.72
N PRO A 32 7.44 -2.30 1.32
CA PRO A 32 6.59 -1.74 0.26
C PRO A 32 6.72 -2.49 -1.08
N THR A 33 7.88 -3.05 -1.38
CA THR A 33 8.11 -3.78 -2.63
C THR A 33 7.37 -5.12 -2.63
N ARG A 34 7.24 -5.76 -1.47
CA ARG A 34 6.42 -6.97 -1.32
C ARG A 34 4.93 -6.65 -1.44
N ALA A 35 4.46 -5.58 -0.82
CA ALA A 35 3.08 -5.12 -0.97
C ALA A 35 2.74 -4.78 -2.44
N ALA A 36 3.67 -4.10 -3.13
CA ALA A 36 3.54 -3.81 -4.55
C ALA A 36 3.48 -5.09 -5.41
N ARG A 37 4.37 -6.04 -5.13
CA ARG A 37 4.42 -7.32 -5.84
C ARG A 37 3.12 -8.11 -5.67
N ALA A 38 2.53 -8.10 -4.49
CA ALA A 38 1.26 -8.79 -4.24
C ALA A 38 0.12 -8.27 -5.14
N TRP A 39 0.08 -6.97 -5.44
CA TRP A 39 -0.90 -6.41 -6.38
C TRP A 39 -0.62 -6.84 -7.83
N LEU A 40 0.64 -6.80 -8.26
CA LEU A 40 1.04 -7.28 -9.59
C LEU A 40 0.70 -8.77 -9.77
N ASP A 41 1.01 -9.60 -8.78
CA ASP A 41 0.73 -11.04 -8.79
C ASP A 41 -0.78 -11.35 -8.77
N ALA A 42 -1.59 -10.44 -8.21
CA ALA A 42 -3.05 -10.49 -8.27
C ALA A 42 -3.65 -10.00 -9.60
N GLY A 43 -2.81 -9.57 -10.55
CA GLY A 43 -3.22 -9.16 -11.90
C GLY A 43 -3.44 -7.66 -12.07
N ALA A 44 -2.96 -6.81 -11.15
CA ALA A 44 -3.01 -5.37 -11.34
C ALA A 44 -2.03 -4.95 -12.47
N GLU A 45 -2.52 -4.17 -13.42
CA GLU A 45 -1.70 -3.58 -14.49
C GLU A 45 -0.99 -2.29 -14.05
N TRP A 46 -1.51 -1.65 -13.00
CA TRP A 46 -1.02 -0.39 -12.45
C TRP A 46 -0.97 -0.46 -10.93
N LEU A 47 -0.07 0.31 -10.33
CA LEU A 47 0.09 0.53 -8.89
C LEU A 47 0.54 1.96 -8.62
#